data_AF-A0A7Y8SNT2-F1
#
_entry.id   AF-A0A7Y8SNT2-F1
#
_cell.length_a   1.000
_cell.length_b   1.000
_cell.length_c   1.000
_cell.angle_alpha   90.00
_cell.angle_beta   90.00
_cell.angle_gamma   90.00
#
_symmetry.space_group_name_H-M   'P 1'
#
loop_
_entity.id
_entity.type
_entity.pdbx_description
1 polymer ?
#
loop_
_entity_poly.entity_id
_entity_poly.type
_entity_poly.pdbx_seq_one_letter_code
_entity_poly.pdbx_strand_id
1 'polypeptide(L)'
;MKQSIFITLLITLLAAPLSALAIDPATVPEIKKTTLGLYIEARDVPEFLKKNPKTLFLDLRTPEELLFVGMPIGIDGNAPFGIMNYKKWDDKKRAFVRFPNPDFWSNFEYWALDKGTGKSDPILLICRSGDRSALGANFLAKQGYTNVWSVLDGFEGDLAKDGPNKGKRVVNGWKNVGLPWTYELDKTKLLLNE
;
A
#
# COMPACT_ATOMS: atom_id res chain seq x y z
N MET A 1 43.38 51.76 -11.84
CA MET A 1 42.41 51.37 -10.79
C MET A 1 41.13 50.91 -11.45
N LYS A 2 40.55 49.81 -10.94
CA LYS A 2 39.26 49.13 -11.27
C LYS A 2 39.46 47.75 -11.90
N GLN A 3 39.57 46.73 -11.05
CA GLN A 3 39.22 45.35 -11.39
C GLN A 3 37.78 45.12 -10.92
N SER A 4 36.90 44.74 -11.84
CA SER A 4 35.51 44.36 -11.55
C SER A 4 35.46 42.88 -11.24
N ILE A 5 35.03 42.52 -10.03
CA ILE A 5 34.81 41.13 -9.62
C ILE A 5 33.36 40.76 -9.99
N PHE A 6 33.21 39.81 -10.92
CA PHE A 6 31.93 39.14 -11.17
C PHE A 6 31.70 38.10 -10.07
N ILE A 7 30.67 38.31 -9.26
CA ILE A 7 30.20 37.31 -8.29
C ILE A 7 29.11 36.48 -8.98
N THR A 8 29.45 35.27 -9.38
CA THR A 8 28.48 34.29 -9.88
C THR A 8 27.71 33.74 -8.69
N LEU A 9 26.43 34.11 -8.56
CA LEU A 9 25.53 33.60 -7.54
C LEU A 9 25.15 32.15 -7.89
N LEU A 10 25.81 31.19 -7.26
CA LEU A 10 25.48 29.77 -7.38
C LEU A 10 24.20 29.51 -6.57
N ILE A 11 23.04 29.49 -7.24
CA ILE A 11 21.77 29.08 -6.65
C ILE A 11 21.86 27.58 -6.42
N THR A 12 22.19 27.19 -5.19
CA THR A 12 22.08 25.81 -4.73
C THR A 12 20.59 25.50 -4.61
N LEU A 13 20.09 24.67 -5.53
CA LEU A 13 18.76 24.07 -5.43
C LEU A 13 18.78 23.17 -4.18
N LEU A 14 18.27 23.66 -3.05
CA LEU A 14 17.99 22.80 -1.90
C LEU A 14 16.95 21.78 -2.36
N ALA A 15 17.37 20.53 -2.57
CA ALA A 15 16.46 19.40 -2.63
C ALA A 15 15.66 19.41 -1.32
N ALA A 16 14.36 19.70 -1.40
CA ALA A 16 13.48 19.68 -0.24
C ALA A 16 13.54 18.28 0.40
N PRO A 17 13.72 18.18 1.73
CA PRO A 17 13.85 16.89 2.38
C PRO A 17 12.55 16.12 2.22
N LEU A 18 12.68 14.84 1.86
CA LEU A 18 11.60 13.84 1.68
C LEU A 18 10.95 13.46 3.03
N SER A 19 10.83 14.40 3.98
CA SER A 19 10.80 14.09 5.42
C SER A 19 9.48 14.38 6.14
N ALA A 20 8.41 14.74 5.44
CA ALA A 20 7.11 15.00 6.09
C ALA A 20 6.20 13.75 6.22
N LEU A 21 6.59 12.62 5.62
CA LEU A 21 5.77 11.39 5.56
C LEU A 21 6.46 10.14 6.15
N ALA A 22 7.67 10.30 6.70
CA ALA A 22 8.44 9.17 7.19
C ALA A 22 7.91 8.72 8.56
N ILE A 23 7.25 7.56 8.60
CA ILE A 23 6.91 6.87 9.85
C ILE A 23 8.20 6.34 10.48
N ASP A 24 8.39 6.56 11.77
CA ASP A 24 9.53 6.00 12.51
C ASP A 24 9.47 4.46 12.46
N PRO A 25 10.45 3.79 11.81
CA PRO A 25 10.47 2.32 11.73
C PRO A 25 10.48 1.61 13.09
N ALA A 26 10.96 2.26 14.16
CA ALA A 26 10.93 1.71 15.51
C ALA A 26 9.51 1.55 16.06
N THR A 27 8.55 2.32 15.56
CA THR A 27 7.15 2.29 15.99
C THR A 27 6.29 1.31 15.19
N VAL A 28 6.81 0.78 14.09
CA VAL A 28 6.10 -0.14 13.19
C VAL A 28 6.01 -1.54 13.82
N PRO A 29 4.80 -2.13 13.96
CA PRO A 29 4.65 -3.50 14.46
C PRO A 29 5.42 -4.51 13.60
N GLU A 30 5.97 -5.56 14.22
CA GLU A 30 6.90 -6.47 13.53
C GLU A 30 6.32 -7.12 12.27
N ILE A 31 5.04 -7.51 12.30
CA ILE A 31 4.34 -8.07 11.14
C ILE A 31 4.18 -7.10 9.97
N LYS A 32 4.29 -5.78 10.23
CA LYS A 32 4.14 -4.71 9.25
C LYS A 32 5.48 -4.13 8.78
N LYS A 33 6.62 -4.58 9.33
CA LYS A 33 7.94 -4.08 8.92
C LYS A 33 8.30 -4.54 7.51
N THR A 34 8.92 -3.64 6.76
CA THR A 34 9.45 -3.90 5.42
C THR A 34 10.97 -3.75 5.39
N THR A 35 11.63 -4.49 4.49
CA THR A 35 13.07 -4.41 4.27
C THR A 35 13.50 -3.07 3.67
N LEU A 36 12.61 -2.39 2.95
CA LEU A 36 12.86 -1.07 2.36
C LEU A 36 12.59 0.07 3.35
N GLY A 37 11.87 -0.17 4.46
CA GLY A 37 11.54 0.86 5.44
C GLY A 37 10.59 1.95 4.92
N LEU A 38 9.87 1.69 3.82
CA LEU A 38 8.96 2.64 3.17
C LEU A 38 7.53 2.39 3.61
N TYR A 39 6.98 3.33 4.38
CA TYR A 39 5.65 3.26 4.97
C TYR A 39 4.92 4.58 4.80
N ILE A 40 3.60 4.51 4.67
CA ILE A 40 2.72 5.67 4.64
C ILE A 40 1.42 5.35 5.37
N GLU A 41 0.81 6.33 6.03
CA GLU A 41 -0.53 6.20 6.60
C GLU A 41 -1.58 6.47 5.52
N ALA A 42 -2.74 5.82 5.62
CA ALA A 42 -3.81 5.95 4.62
C ALA A 42 -4.16 7.42 4.34
N ARG A 43 -4.24 8.25 5.39
CA ARG A 43 -4.57 9.69 5.31
C ARG A 43 -3.65 10.48 4.37
N ASP A 44 -2.41 10.05 4.20
CA ASP A 44 -1.40 10.75 3.40
C ASP A 44 -1.32 10.25 1.95
N VAL A 45 -1.98 9.13 1.64
CA VAL A 45 -1.99 8.53 0.30
C VAL A 45 -2.46 9.50 -0.78
N PRO A 46 -3.54 10.29 -0.63
CA PRO A 46 -3.98 11.20 -1.68
C PRO A 46 -2.90 12.22 -2.09
N GLU A 47 -2.22 12.83 -1.11
CA GLU A 47 -1.15 13.79 -1.38
C GLU A 47 0.10 13.10 -1.95
N PHE A 48 0.40 11.88 -1.50
CA PHE A 48 1.46 11.06 -2.08
C PHE A 48 1.21 10.77 -3.56
N LEU A 49 0.01 10.31 -3.93
CA LEU A 49 -0.35 10.01 -5.32
C LEU A 49 -0.34 11.27 -6.19
N LYS A 50 -0.78 12.42 -5.64
CA LYS A 50 -0.70 13.71 -6.33
C LYS A 50 0.75 14.12 -6.64
N LYS A 51 1.67 13.92 -5.69
CA LYS A 51 3.11 14.22 -5.88
C LYS A 51 3.81 13.20 -6.77
N ASN A 52 3.30 11.97 -6.81
CA ASN A 52 3.90 10.86 -7.54
C ASN A 52 2.88 10.26 -8.52
N PRO A 53 2.50 10.98 -9.61
CA PRO A 53 1.41 10.55 -10.50
C PRO A 53 1.71 9.25 -11.27
N LYS A 54 2.97 8.83 -11.31
CA LYS A 54 3.41 7.55 -11.90
C LYS A 54 3.27 6.36 -10.94
N THR A 55 2.82 6.58 -9.69
CA THR A 55 2.70 5.49 -8.72
C THR A 55 1.74 4.42 -9.22
N LEU A 56 2.19 3.17 -9.15
CA LEU A 56 1.34 2.00 -9.27
C LEU A 56 0.68 1.73 -7.92
N PHE A 57 -0.64 1.93 -7.81
CA PHE A 57 -1.38 1.72 -6.57
C PHE A 57 -2.20 0.43 -6.63
N LEU A 58 -1.81 -0.59 -5.85
CA LEU A 58 -2.46 -1.90 -5.86
C LEU A 58 -3.12 -2.26 -4.54
N ASP A 59 -4.34 -2.80 -4.65
CA ASP A 59 -5.03 -3.44 -3.54
C ASP A 59 -4.71 -4.94 -3.50
N LEU A 60 -4.12 -5.39 -2.40
CA LEU A 60 -3.68 -6.77 -2.19
C LEU A 60 -4.70 -7.65 -1.46
N ARG A 61 -5.88 -7.11 -1.15
CA ARG A 61 -6.99 -7.86 -0.55
C ARG A 61 -7.59 -8.82 -1.57
N THR A 62 -8.40 -9.76 -1.09
CA THR A 62 -9.11 -10.67 -2.00
C THR A 62 -10.30 -9.99 -2.66
N PRO A 63 -10.80 -10.53 -3.79
CA PRO A 63 -12.02 -10.03 -4.41
C PRO A 63 -13.21 -10.01 -3.46
N GLU A 64 -13.34 -10.97 -2.53
CA GLU A 64 -14.43 -10.96 -1.54
C GLU A 64 -14.31 -9.78 -0.56
N GLU A 65 -13.09 -9.40 -0.18
CA GLU A 65 -12.88 -8.20 0.65
C GLU A 65 -13.25 -6.93 -0.12
N LEU A 66 -12.91 -6.82 -1.41
CA LEU A 66 -13.32 -5.69 -2.23
C LEU A 66 -14.85 -5.62 -2.35
N LEU A 67 -15.50 -6.76 -2.60
CA LEU A 67 -16.94 -6.87 -2.77
C LEU A 67 -17.72 -6.50 -1.50
N PHE A 68 -17.33 -7.03 -0.34
CA PHE A 68 -18.14 -6.91 0.88
C PHE A 68 -17.69 -5.81 1.84
N VAL A 69 -16.42 -5.37 1.76
CA VAL A 69 -15.88 -4.32 2.64
C VAL A 69 -15.79 -2.98 1.91
N GLY A 70 -15.66 -3.02 0.58
CA GLY A 70 -15.49 -1.88 -0.30
C GLY A 70 -14.06 -1.75 -0.83
N MET A 71 -13.88 -0.91 -1.86
CA MET A 71 -12.64 -0.68 -2.59
C MET A 71 -12.19 0.80 -2.44
N PRO A 72 -10.90 1.08 -2.14
CA PRO A 72 -10.38 2.44 -2.17
C PRO A 72 -10.51 3.04 -3.57
N ILE A 73 -10.96 4.28 -3.68
CA ILE A 73 -10.95 4.99 -4.97
C ILE A 73 -9.50 5.36 -5.32
N GLY A 74 -9.14 5.16 -6.60
CA GLY A 74 -7.83 5.55 -7.14
C GLY A 74 -6.80 4.44 -7.24
N ILE A 75 -7.16 3.19 -6.90
CA ILE A 75 -6.29 2.05 -7.21
C ILE A 75 -6.19 1.85 -8.72
N ASP A 76 -5.01 1.41 -9.16
CA ASP A 76 -4.79 0.97 -10.54
C ASP A 76 -5.33 -0.45 -10.77
N GLY A 77 -5.28 -1.30 -9.75
CA GLY A 77 -5.81 -2.65 -9.84
C GLY A 77 -5.77 -3.47 -8.55
N ASN A 78 -6.41 -4.63 -8.58
CA ASN A 78 -6.39 -5.63 -7.53
C ASN A 78 -5.42 -6.76 -7.88
N ALA A 79 -4.51 -7.08 -6.95
CA ALA A 79 -3.57 -8.19 -7.06
C ALA A 79 -3.52 -8.95 -5.73
N PRO A 80 -4.45 -9.88 -5.47
CA PRO A 80 -4.56 -10.54 -4.17
C PRO A 80 -3.24 -11.21 -3.76
N PHE A 81 -2.70 -10.85 -2.60
CA PHE A 81 -1.47 -11.49 -2.10
C PHE A 81 -1.73 -12.86 -1.46
N GLY A 82 -2.98 -13.11 -1.06
CA GLY A 82 -3.40 -14.40 -0.55
C GLY A 82 -4.89 -14.64 -0.75
N ILE A 83 -5.25 -15.88 -1.05
CA ILE A 83 -6.60 -16.34 -1.40
C ILE A 83 -7.21 -17.17 -0.27
N MET A 84 -8.53 -17.16 -0.16
CA MET A 84 -9.24 -17.96 0.84
C MET A 84 -9.26 -19.44 0.46
N ASN A 85 -8.96 -20.31 1.42
CA ASN A 85 -9.14 -21.74 1.29
C ASN A 85 -10.34 -22.19 2.12
N TYR A 86 -11.48 -22.34 1.46
CA TYR A 86 -12.73 -22.76 2.10
C TYR A 86 -12.76 -24.25 2.50
N LYS A 87 -11.73 -25.03 2.16
CA LYS A 87 -11.57 -26.43 2.59
C LYS A 87 -10.74 -26.56 3.87
N LYS A 88 -10.17 -25.47 4.40
CA LYS A 88 -9.30 -25.47 5.59
C LYS A 88 -9.80 -24.47 6.62
N TRP A 89 -9.89 -24.93 7.86
CA TRP A 89 -10.34 -24.16 9.02
C TRP A 89 -9.22 -24.06 10.06
N ASP A 90 -9.06 -22.88 10.67
CA ASP A 90 -8.17 -22.63 11.81
C ASP A 90 -9.03 -22.49 13.07
N ASP A 91 -9.03 -23.50 13.94
CA ASP A 91 -9.85 -23.53 15.15
C ASP A 91 -9.50 -22.41 16.14
N LYS A 92 -8.22 -22.02 16.20
CA LYS A 92 -7.75 -20.96 17.10
C LYS A 92 -8.24 -19.59 16.64
N LYS A 93 -8.18 -19.34 15.33
CA LYS A 93 -8.67 -18.08 14.73
C LYS A 93 -10.16 -18.10 14.45
N ARG A 94 -10.81 -19.26 14.54
CA ARG A 94 -12.22 -19.49 14.19
C ARG A 94 -12.54 -18.91 12.80
N ALA A 95 -11.68 -19.21 11.83
CA ALA A 95 -11.77 -18.67 10.49
C ALA A 95 -11.25 -19.67 9.45
N PHE A 96 -11.72 -19.51 8.21
CA PHE A 96 -11.11 -20.17 7.06
C PHE A 96 -9.66 -19.73 6.89
N VAL A 97 -8.80 -20.65 6.50
CA VAL A 97 -7.39 -20.37 6.28
C VAL A 97 -7.21 -19.60 4.98
N ARG A 98 -6.29 -18.64 4.98
CA ARG A 98 -5.81 -17.97 3.77
C ARG A 98 -4.48 -18.57 3.35
N PHE A 99 -4.35 -18.89 2.07
CA PHE A 99 -3.09 -19.35 1.47
C PHE A 99 -2.43 -18.24 0.67
N PRO A 100 -1.10 -18.30 0.46
CA PRO A 100 -0.43 -17.48 -0.55
C PRO A 100 -1.14 -17.64 -1.90
N ASN A 101 -1.30 -16.54 -2.63
CA ASN A 101 -1.83 -16.61 -3.97
C ASN A 101 -0.69 -17.05 -4.92
N PRO A 102 -0.77 -18.21 -5.59
CA PRO A 102 0.26 -18.63 -6.54
C PRO A 102 0.39 -17.64 -7.72
N ASP A 103 -0.69 -16.95 -8.05
CA ASP A 103 -0.75 -16.01 -9.18
C ASP A 103 -0.43 -14.58 -8.76
N PHE A 104 0.04 -14.34 -7.53
CA PHE A 104 0.34 -12.97 -7.08
C PHE A 104 1.37 -12.29 -8.00
N TRP A 105 2.42 -13.01 -8.39
CA TRP A 105 3.49 -12.44 -9.20
C TRP A 105 3.02 -12.06 -10.60
N SER A 106 2.34 -12.98 -11.30
CA SER A 106 1.78 -12.71 -12.63
C SER A 106 0.74 -11.58 -12.60
N ASN A 107 -0.12 -11.55 -11.57
CA ASN A 107 -1.09 -10.47 -11.39
C ASN A 107 -0.43 -9.12 -11.18
N PHE A 108 0.64 -9.08 -10.37
CA PHE A 108 1.43 -7.86 -10.19
C PHE A 108 2.12 -7.44 -11.49
N GLU A 109 2.74 -8.37 -12.22
CA GLU A 109 3.42 -8.08 -13.49
C GLU A 109 2.47 -7.51 -14.54
N TYR A 110 1.22 -8.01 -14.59
CA TYR A 110 0.19 -7.46 -15.46
C TYR A 110 -0.03 -5.96 -15.17
N TRP A 111 -0.31 -5.60 -13.91
CA TRP A 111 -0.58 -4.20 -13.56
C TRP A 111 0.66 -3.31 -13.69
N ALA A 112 1.84 -3.85 -13.38
CA ALA A 112 3.10 -3.14 -13.60
C ALA A 112 3.31 -2.83 -15.08
N LEU A 113 3.02 -3.78 -15.98
CA LEU A 113 3.11 -3.58 -17.41
C LEU A 113 2.07 -2.56 -17.91
N ASP A 114 0.79 -2.72 -17.52
CA ASP A 114 -0.30 -1.83 -17.90
C ASP A 114 -0.01 -0.36 -17.51
N LYS A 115 0.55 -0.16 -16.32
CA LYS A 115 0.96 1.17 -15.81
C LYS A 115 2.29 1.67 -16.41
N GLY A 116 3.10 0.78 -16.99
CA GLY A 116 4.47 1.09 -17.43
C GLY A 116 5.46 1.30 -16.26
N THR A 117 5.29 0.53 -15.18
CA THR A 117 6.07 0.65 -13.93
C THR A 117 7.41 -0.07 -14.03
N GLY A 118 8.50 0.67 -13.88
CA GLY A 118 9.86 0.16 -13.77
C GLY A 118 10.28 -0.20 -12.33
N LYS A 119 11.49 -0.75 -12.18
CA LYS A 119 12.01 -1.25 -10.88
C LYS A 119 12.24 -0.17 -9.82
N SER A 120 12.43 1.08 -10.24
CA SER A 120 12.66 2.22 -9.32
C SER A 120 11.45 3.16 -9.19
N ASP A 121 10.41 2.91 -9.99
CA ASP A 121 9.18 3.70 -9.93
C ASP A 121 8.41 3.41 -8.63
N PRO A 122 7.68 4.39 -8.10
CA PRO A 122 6.95 4.22 -6.85
C PRO A 122 5.81 3.22 -7.01
N ILE A 123 5.75 2.25 -6.11
CA ILE A 123 4.66 1.30 -5.97
C ILE A 123 4.04 1.50 -4.59
N LEU A 124 2.73 1.58 -4.52
CA LEU A 124 1.99 1.69 -3.28
C LEU A 124 1.09 0.47 -3.12
N LEU A 125 1.19 -0.20 -1.97
CA LEU A 125 0.46 -1.42 -1.67
C LEU A 125 -0.48 -1.18 -0.49
N ILE A 126 -1.76 -1.48 -0.66
CA ILE A 126 -2.75 -1.46 0.42
C ILE A 126 -3.30 -2.87 0.65
N CYS A 127 -3.57 -3.19 1.91
CA CYS A 127 -4.39 -4.34 2.25
C CYS A 127 -5.43 -3.94 3.31
N ARG A 128 -6.05 -4.91 4.01
CA ARG A 128 -7.05 -4.59 5.05
C ARG A 128 -6.47 -3.77 6.21
N SER A 129 -5.26 -4.08 6.69
CA SER A 129 -4.70 -3.50 7.91
C SER A 129 -3.17 -3.37 7.93
N GLY A 130 -2.52 -3.33 6.77
CA GLY A 130 -1.06 -3.17 6.65
C GLY A 130 -0.21 -4.44 6.60
N ASP A 131 -0.68 -5.57 7.12
CA ASP A 131 0.14 -6.80 7.24
C ASP A 131 0.55 -7.37 5.87
N ARG A 132 -0.43 -7.57 4.97
CA ARG A 132 -0.16 -8.17 3.64
C ARG A 132 0.52 -7.20 2.69
N SER A 133 0.29 -5.90 2.83
CA SER A 133 1.02 -4.89 2.06
C SER A 133 2.49 -4.85 2.44
N ALA A 134 2.83 -5.05 3.72
CA ALA A 134 4.23 -5.21 4.13
C ALA A 134 4.87 -6.50 3.57
N LEU A 135 4.16 -7.63 3.62
CA LEU A 135 4.62 -8.88 3.02
C LEU A 135 4.81 -8.75 1.49
N GLY A 136 3.87 -8.09 0.81
CA GLY A 136 3.96 -7.78 -0.61
C GLY A 136 5.16 -6.90 -0.93
N ALA A 137 5.40 -5.84 -0.13
CA ALA A 137 6.56 -4.97 -0.30
C ALA A 137 7.88 -5.74 -0.18
N ASN A 138 7.99 -6.60 0.83
CA ASN A 138 9.16 -7.46 1.01
C ASN A 138 9.35 -8.47 -0.13
N PHE A 139 8.25 -9.02 -0.64
CA PHE A 139 8.32 -9.90 -1.81
C PHE A 139 8.83 -9.13 -3.03
N LEU A 140 8.26 -7.97 -3.35
CA LEU A 140 8.68 -7.17 -4.50
C LEU A 140 10.11 -6.63 -4.37
N ALA A 141 10.56 -6.30 -3.15
CA ALA A 141 11.94 -5.96 -2.88
C ALA A 141 12.91 -7.09 -3.25
N LYS A 142 12.56 -8.35 -2.96
CA LYS A 142 13.34 -9.52 -3.39
C LYS A 142 13.35 -9.70 -4.92
N GLN A 143 12.34 -9.17 -5.62
CA GLN A 143 12.29 -9.13 -7.09
C GLN A 143 13.00 -7.89 -7.68
N GLY A 144 13.71 -7.11 -6.85
CA GLY A 144 14.51 -5.96 -7.28
C GLY A 144 13.75 -4.65 -7.40
N TYR A 145 12.50 -4.55 -6.94
CA TYR A 145 11.81 -3.26 -6.84
C TYR A 145 12.32 -2.48 -5.63
N THR A 146 12.74 -1.23 -5.83
CA THR A 146 13.45 -0.47 -4.79
C THR A 146 12.59 0.60 -4.11
N ASN A 147 11.40 0.88 -4.64
CA ASN A 147 10.54 1.98 -4.19
C ASN A 147 9.10 1.48 -3.91
N VAL A 148 8.96 0.55 -2.96
CA VAL A 148 7.68 -0.09 -2.66
C VAL A 148 7.20 0.31 -1.26
N TRP A 149 6.10 1.05 -1.22
CA TRP A 149 5.48 1.58 -0.02
C TRP A 149 4.33 0.69 0.46
N SER A 150 4.26 0.47 1.77
CA SER A 150 3.11 -0.19 2.42
C SER A 150 2.23 0.86 3.10
N VAL A 151 0.92 0.84 2.82
CA VAL A 151 -0.07 1.59 3.59
C VAL A 151 -0.24 0.91 4.96
N LEU A 152 0.34 1.50 6.00
CA LEU A 152 0.61 0.87 7.30
C LEU A 152 -0.67 0.47 8.06
N ASP A 153 -1.68 1.33 8.01
CA ASP A 153 -2.98 1.14 8.63
C ASP A 153 -3.99 0.47 7.66
N GLY A 154 -3.69 0.42 6.36
CA GLY A 154 -4.50 -0.27 5.37
C GLY A 154 -5.89 0.34 5.19
N PHE A 155 -6.84 -0.48 4.71
CA PHE A 155 -8.19 -0.02 4.36
C PHE A 155 -9.13 0.14 5.56
N GLU A 156 -9.20 -0.88 6.43
CA GLU A 156 -10.08 -0.86 7.60
C GLU A 156 -9.36 -0.47 8.89
N GLY A 157 -8.02 -0.52 8.94
CA GLY A 157 -7.29 -0.18 10.16
C GLY A 157 -7.13 -1.31 11.15
N ASP A 158 -6.54 -0.97 12.29
CA ASP A 158 -6.27 -1.85 13.42
C ASP A 158 -7.53 -2.09 14.28
N LEU A 159 -7.49 -3.19 15.04
CA LEU A 159 -8.55 -3.52 15.98
C LEU A 159 -8.44 -2.64 17.23
N ALA A 160 -9.56 -2.09 17.69
CA ALA A 160 -9.63 -1.49 19.01
C ALA A 160 -9.36 -2.57 20.08
N LYS A 161 -8.47 -2.27 21.03
CA LYS A 161 -8.01 -3.21 22.06
C LYS A 161 -8.98 -3.29 23.24
N ASP A 162 -9.77 -2.23 23.45
CA ASP A 162 -10.66 -2.03 24.59
C ASP A 162 -11.92 -1.21 24.19
N GLY A 163 -12.75 -0.93 25.19
CA GLY A 163 -13.97 -0.14 25.04
C GLY A 163 -15.12 -0.85 24.28
N PRO A 164 -16.20 -0.12 23.98
CA PRO A 164 -17.40 -0.67 23.34
C PRO A 164 -17.16 -1.17 21.90
N ASN A 165 -16.04 -0.78 21.31
CA ASN A 165 -15.63 -1.22 19.98
C ASN A 165 -14.51 -2.27 19.99
N LYS A 166 -14.16 -2.83 21.17
CA LYS A 166 -13.14 -3.87 21.27
C LYS A 166 -13.34 -4.97 20.23
N GLY A 167 -12.29 -5.27 19.48
CA GLY A 167 -12.31 -6.27 18.40
C GLY A 167 -12.95 -5.80 17.09
N LYS A 168 -13.25 -4.50 16.94
CA LYS A 168 -13.69 -3.89 15.68
C LYS A 168 -12.57 -3.01 15.09
N ARG A 169 -12.55 -2.88 13.76
CA ARG A 169 -11.56 -2.08 13.02
C ARG A 169 -12.03 -0.62 12.89
N VAL A 170 -11.83 0.15 13.95
CA VAL A 170 -12.34 1.54 14.06
C VAL A 170 -11.28 2.54 14.53
N VAL A 171 -10.00 2.16 14.50
CA VAL A 171 -8.90 2.95 15.09
C VAL A 171 -8.27 3.91 14.08
N ASN A 172 -7.91 3.40 12.90
CA ASN A 172 -7.17 4.10 11.84
C ASN A 172 -7.55 3.49 10.47
N GLY A 173 -6.80 3.75 9.40
CA GLY A 173 -7.05 3.15 8.09
C GLY A 173 -8.05 3.92 7.24
N TRP A 174 -7.98 3.69 5.93
CA TRP A 174 -8.63 4.46 4.87
C TRP A 174 -10.09 4.84 5.17
N LYS A 175 -10.92 3.87 5.58
CA LYS A 175 -12.34 4.12 5.88
C LYS A 175 -12.52 5.02 7.09
N ASN A 176 -11.76 4.78 8.16
CA ASN A 176 -11.93 5.49 9.43
C ASN A 176 -11.38 6.92 9.38
N VAL A 177 -10.43 7.19 8.47
CA VAL A 177 -9.95 8.56 8.19
C VAL A 177 -10.80 9.30 7.13
N GLY A 178 -11.92 8.72 6.69
CA GLY A 178 -12.89 9.38 5.82
C GLY A 178 -12.47 9.50 4.36
N LEU A 179 -11.52 8.69 3.89
CA LEU A 179 -11.08 8.73 2.49
C LEU A 179 -12.10 8.08 1.55
N PRO A 180 -12.20 8.50 0.27
CA PRO A 180 -13.21 7.99 -0.65
C PRO A 180 -13.06 6.50 -0.96
N TRP A 181 -14.17 5.76 -0.92
CA TRP A 181 -14.23 4.34 -1.22
C TRP A 181 -15.62 3.99 -1.79
N THR A 182 -15.75 2.83 -2.45
CA THR A 182 -16.99 2.39 -3.09
C THR A 182 -17.27 0.89 -2.89
N TYR A 183 -18.54 0.50 -2.95
CA TYR A 183 -18.97 -0.91 -3.10
C TYR A 183 -19.12 -1.32 -4.56
N GLU A 184 -19.21 -0.34 -5.48
CA GLU A 184 -19.31 -0.60 -6.91
C GLU A 184 -17.93 -0.95 -7.44
N LEU A 185 -17.73 -2.23 -7.75
CA LEU A 185 -16.47 -2.71 -8.29
C LEU A 185 -16.30 -2.26 -9.73
N ASP A 186 -15.18 -1.60 -10.00
CA ASP A 186 -14.76 -1.28 -11.36
C ASP A 186 -14.09 -2.51 -11.98
N LYS A 187 -14.75 -3.12 -12.98
CA LYS A 187 -14.23 -4.28 -13.69
C LYS A 187 -12.85 -4.02 -14.30
N THR A 188 -12.52 -2.78 -14.66
CA THR A 188 -11.20 -2.43 -15.21
C THR A 188 -10.08 -2.49 -14.17
N LYS A 189 -10.41 -2.66 -12.89
CA LYS A 189 -9.46 -2.79 -11.77
C LYS A 189 -9.33 -4.23 -11.28
N LEU A 190 -9.97 -5.17 -11.96
CA LEU A 190 -10.02 -6.58 -11.56
C LEU A 190 -9.44 -7.47 -12.65
N LEU A 191 -8.62 -8.43 -12.23
CA LEU A 191 -8.25 -9.56 -13.07
C LEU A 191 -9.35 -10.60 -12.96
N LEU A 192 -10.05 -10.83 -14.07
CA LEU A 192 -11.03 -11.90 -14.16
C LEU A 192 -10.30 -13.15 -14.62
N ASN A 193 -10.29 -14.18 -13.77
CA ASN A 193 -9.77 -15.48 -14.16
C ASN A 193 -10.83 -16.17 -15.04
N GLU A 194 -10.43 -16.60 -16.23
CA GLU A 194 -11.17 -17.56 -17.05
C GLU A 194 -10.84 -19.00 -16.64
#